data_AF-A0A345QZL7-F1
#
_entry.id   AF-A0A345QZL7-F1
#
_cell.length_a   1.000
_cell.length_b   1.000
_cell.length_c   1.000
_cell.angle_alpha   90.00
_cell.angle_beta   90.00
_cell.angle_gamma   90.00
#
_symmetry.space_group_name_H-M   'P 1'
#
loop_
_entity.id
_entity.type
_entity.pdbx_description
1 polymer ?
#
loop_
_entity_poly.entity_id
_entity_poly.type
_entity_poly.pdbx_seq_one_letter_code
_entity_poly.pdbx_strand_id
1 'polypeptide(L)'
;MKDSPMHDTSTTAIRSDRLSALRTQMLAEAEITSVQNQSLIQSRREQICEAALSLFLEKGFAATTIRDICARSGVNQASIYDYIANKNDILRRLLNQLWFREDVSTLPIILLDENLSLEDAFEKYFRESWSMKRDGTLLAYRCVPHMQAEDRRALHAREFAVMKDLADQLAPRLGTHSDDQRLDIVANLMVFLSAFGPMRDWLIRDIPDEVILRTISAGAAAMVRSLADQTQT
;
A
#
# COMPACT_ATOMS: atom_id res chain seq x y z
N MET A 1 16.75 -3.27 -48.05
CA MET A 1 15.60 -2.76 -47.26
C MET A 1 15.28 -3.84 -46.24
N LYS A 2 15.69 -3.63 -44.98
CA LYS A 2 15.43 -4.55 -43.86
C LYS A 2 14.46 -3.80 -42.95
N ASP A 3 13.29 -4.38 -42.75
CA ASP A 3 12.24 -3.85 -41.88
C ASP A 3 12.75 -3.74 -40.44
N SER A 4 12.72 -2.52 -39.89
CA SER A 4 12.84 -2.28 -38.45
C SER A 4 11.51 -2.65 -37.78
N PRO A 5 11.52 -3.31 -36.61
CA PRO A 5 10.29 -3.53 -35.87
C PRO A 5 9.82 -2.18 -35.30
N MET A 6 8.66 -1.70 -35.76
CA MET A 6 7.89 -0.69 -35.05
C MET A 6 7.59 -1.24 -33.65
N HIS A 7 8.24 -0.72 -32.61
CA HIS A 7 7.76 -0.89 -31.25
C HIS A 7 6.36 -0.28 -31.18
N ASP A 8 5.37 -1.12 -30.91
CA ASP A 8 3.97 -0.76 -30.80
C ASP A 8 3.74 0.12 -29.57
N THR A 9 3.87 1.43 -29.78
CA THR A 9 3.60 2.50 -28.81
C THR A 9 2.16 2.47 -28.29
N SER A 10 1.21 1.88 -29.04
CA SER A 10 -0.20 1.80 -28.64
C SER A 10 -0.42 0.75 -27.55
N THR A 11 0.20 -0.43 -27.68
CA THR A 11 0.13 -1.50 -26.67
C THR A 11 0.82 -1.11 -25.35
N THR A 12 1.90 -0.33 -25.44
CA THR A 12 2.62 0.18 -24.26
C THR A 12 1.83 1.26 -23.52
N ALA A 13 1.21 2.20 -24.25
CA ALA A 13 0.35 3.23 -23.66
C ALA A 13 -0.91 2.66 -22.99
N ILE A 14 -1.59 1.69 -23.63
CA ILE A 14 -2.78 1.02 -23.07
C ILE A 14 -2.43 0.23 -21.80
N ARG A 15 -1.24 -0.40 -21.76
CA ARG A 15 -0.74 -1.11 -20.57
C ARG A 15 -0.44 -0.14 -19.42
N SER A 16 0.18 1.00 -19.71
CA SER A 16 0.46 2.07 -18.74
C SER A 16 -0.83 2.62 -18.12
N ASP A 17 -1.84 2.94 -18.94
CA ASP A 17 -3.12 3.48 -18.47
C ASP A 17 -3.89 2.49 -17.58
N ARG A 18 -3.86 1.19 -17.94
CA ARG A 18 -4.51 0.14 -17.16
C ARG A 18 -3.83 -0.10 -15.81
N LEU A 19 -2.50 -0.05 -15.76
CA LEU A 19 -1.73 -0.18 -14.50
C LEU A 19 -1.95 1.04 -13.61
N SER A 20 -2.00 2.25 -14.18
CA SER A 20 -2.33 3.47 -13.45
C SER A 20 -3.71 3.40 -12.79
N ALA A 21 -4.73 2.94 -13.52
CA ALA A 21 -6.10 2.79 -12.99
C ALA A 21 -6.21 1.72 -11.88
N LEU A 22 -5.48 0.61 -12.01
CA LEU A 22 -5.46 -0.43 -10.98
C LEU A 22 -4.72 0.02 -9.71
N ARG A 23 -3.69 0.85 -9.85
CA ARG A 23 -2.92 1.39 -8.73
C ARG A 23 -3.75 2.29 -7.81
N THR A 24 -4.75 2.99 -8.35
CA THR A 24 -5.62 3.89 -7.58
C THR A 24 -6.94 3.24 -7.16
N GLN A 25 -7.21 1.99 -7.58
CA GLN A 25 -8.44 1.30 -7.22
C GLN A 25 -8.57 1.14 -5.69
N MET A 26 -9.68 1.63 -5.15
CA MET A 26 -10.08 1.46 -3.75
C MET A 26 -10.90 0.17 -3.56
N LEU A 27 -11.02 -0.28 -2.31
CA LEU A 27 -12.02 -1.29 -1.94
C LEU A 27 -13.43 -0.68 -2.01
N ALA A 28 -14.40 -1.47 -2.47
CA ALA A 28 -15.79 -1.06 -2.58
C ALA A 28 -16.44 -0.90 -1.20
N GLU A 29 -16.60 0.34 -0.76
CA GLU A 29 -17.33 0.68 0.45
C GLU A 29 -18.84 0.58 0.22
N ALA A 30 -19.59 0.30 1.29
CA ALA A 30 -21.04 0.29 1.21
C ALA A 30 -21.59 1.72 1.06
N GLU A 31 -22.54 1.87 0.14
CA GLU A 31 -23.38 3.05 0.04
C GLU A 31 -24.39 3.07 1.19
N ILE A 32 -24.52 4.22 1.84
CA ILE A 32 -25.46 4.41 2.95
C ILE A 32 -26.49 5.45 2.52
N THR A 33 -27.76 5.04 2.57
CA THR A 33 -28.91 5.85 2.13
C THR A 33 -29.91 6.10 3.26
N SER A 34 -29.70 5.49 4.42
CA SER A 34 -30.62 5.53 5.58
C SER A 34 -30.64 6.89 6.30
N VAL A 35 -29.55 7.66 6.23
CA VAL A 35 -29.42 8.96 6.88
C VAL A 35 -29.20 10.04 5.82
N GLN A 36 -30.00 11.10 5.85
CA GLN A 36 -29.89 12.19 4.86
C GLN A 36 -28.74 13.16 5.15
N ASN A 37 -28.35 13.29 6.43
CA ASN A 37 -27.30 14.21 6.85
C ASN A 37 -25.90 13.59 6.63
N GLN A 38 -25.24 14.02 5.55
CA GLN A 38 -23.91 13.55 5.16
C GLN A 38 -22.82 13.87 6.19
N SER A 39 -22.86 15.05 6.83
CA SER A 39 -21.83 15.41 7.82
C SER A 39 -21.94 14.56 9.09
N LEU A 40 -23.17 14.24 9.51
CA LEU A 40 -23.42 13.31 10.61
C LEU A 40 -22.92 11.90 10.26
N ILE A 41 -23.20 11.42 9.04
CA ILE A 41 -22.72 10.10 8.58
C ILE A 41 -21.20 10.04 8.66
N GLN A 42 -20.51 11.05 8.13
CA GLN A 42 -19.06 11.09 8.10
C GLN A 42 -18.47 11.07 9.52
N SER A 43 -18.97 11.95 10.40
CA SER A 43 -18.52 12.02 11.80
C SER A 43 -18.73 10.70 12.55
N ARG A 44 -19.87 10.02 12.36
CA ARG A 44 -20.15 8.72 12.99
C ARG A 44 -19.29 7.61 12.42
N ARG A 45 -19.05 7.61 11.10
CA ARG A 45 -18.14 6.65 10.46
C ARG A 45 -16.71 6.80 10.97
N GLU A 46 -16.23 8.03 11.16
CA GLU A 46 -14.90 8.29 11.74
C GLU A 46 -14.79 7.73 13.16
N GLN A 47 -15.77 8.01 14.03
CA GLN A 47 -15.83 7.45 15.39
C GLN A 47 -15.84 5.92 15.40
N ILE A 48 -16.61 5.29 14.50
CA ILE A 48 -16.68 3.84 14.36
C ILE A 48 -15.33 3.28 13.86
N CYS A 49 -14.72 3.92 12.87
CA CYS A 49 -13.45 3.49 12.28
C CYS A 49 -12.30 3.60 13.29
N GLU A 50 -12.22 4.70 14.04
CA GLU A 50 -11.20 4.90 15.09
C GLU A 50 -11.30 3.81 16.17
N ALA A 51 -12.51 3.56 16.69
CA ALA A 51 -12.76 2.51 17.66
C ALA A 51 -12.42 1.11 17.13
N ALA A 52 -12.80 0.83 15.88
CA ALA A 52 -12.55 -0.45 15.23
C ALA A 52 -11.06 -0.67 14.95
N LEU A 53 -10.33 0.36 14.50
CA LEU A 53 -8.89 0.29 14.28
C LEU A 53 -8.15 -0.11 15.55
N SER A 54 -8.42 0.56 16.67
CA SER A 54 -7.84 0.24 17.97
C SER A 54 -8.10 -1.22 18.35
N LEU A 55 -9.36 -1.67 18.25
CA LEU A 55 -9.74 -3.05 18.54
C LEU A 55 -9.07 -4.08 17.62
N PHE A 56 -8.98 -3.79 16.31
CA PHE A 56 -8.34 -4.66 15.33
C PHE A 56 -6.82 -4.77 15.59
N LEU A 57 -6.17 -3.68 16.00
CA LEU A 57 -4.75 -3.68 16.36
C LEU A 57 -4.47 -4.27 17.76
N GLU A 58 -5.41 -4.21 18.70
CA GLU A 58 -5.25 -4.78 20.04
C GLU A 58 -5.48 -6.29 20.08
N LYS A 59 -6.61 -6.76 19.54
CA LYS A 59 -7.06 -8.17 19.69
C LYS A 59 -7.35 -8.90 18.38
N GLY A 60 -7.17 -8.22 17.23
CA GLY A 60 -7.38 -8.79 15.92
C GLY A 60 -8.80 -8.63 15.38
N PHE A 61 -8.92 -8.67 14.05
CA PHE A 61 -10.19 -8.49 13.34
C PHE A 61 -11.20 -9.61 13.65
N ALA A 62 -10.78 -10.87 13.66
CA ALA A 62 -11.67 -12.00 13.87
C ALA A 62 -12.34 -11.95 15.26
N ALA A 63 -11.58 -11.64 16.31
CA ALA A 63 -12.05 -11.57 17.70
C ALA A 63 -12.84 -10.29 18.04
N THR A 64 -12.88 -9.31 17.14
CA THR A 64 -13.62 -8.06 17.35
C THR A 64 -15.05 -8.16 16.86
N THR A 65 -16.00 -7.82 17.73
CA THR A 65 -17.44 -7.83 17.44
C THR A 65 -17.99 -6.42 17.21
N ILE A 66 -19.16 -6.31 16.57
CA ILE A 66 -19.88 -5.03 16.43
C ILE A 66 -20.20 -4.43 17.80
N ARG A 67 -20.53 -5.26 18.80
CA ARG A 67 -20.79 -4.81 20.17
C ARG A 67 -19.56 -4.17 20.80
N ASP A 68 -18.37 -4.73 20.61
CA ASP A 68 -17.12 -4.14 21.09
C ASP A 68 -16.89 -2.75 20.48
N ILE A 69 -17.13 -2.63 19.16
CA ILE A 69 -16.97 -1.39 18.42
C ILE A 69 -17.97 -0.34 18.91
N CYS A 70 -19.24 -0.69 19.12
CA CYS A 70 -20.24 0.21 19.73
C CYS A 70 -19.82 0.66 21.12
N ALA A 71 -19.38 -0.28 21.97
CA ALA A 71 -18.96 0.02 23.34
C ALA A 71 -17.77 0.99 23.39
N ARG A 72 -16.85 0.90 22.41
CA ARG A 72 -15.68 1.79 22.33
C ARG A 72 -15.95 3.12 21.63
N SER A 73 -16.74 3.13 20.56
CA SER A 73 -17.08 4.35 19.79
C SER A 73 -18.12 5.23 20.48
N GLY A 74 -18.90 4.67 21.41
CA GLY A 74 -20.06 5.34 22.00
C GLY A 74 -21.26 5.44 21.04
N VAL A 75 -21.17 4.86 19.84
CA VAL A 75 -22.30 4.77 18.91
C VAL A 75 -23.26 3.68 19.38
N ASN A 76 -24.55 4.01 19.43
CA ASN A 76 -25.59 3.08 19.84
C ASN A 76 -25.65 1.87 18.88
N GLN A 77 -25.68 0.67 19.46
CA GLN A 77 -25.79 -0.58 18.70
C GLN A 77 -27.07 -0.66 17.85
N ALA A 78 -28.16 0.00 18.27
CA ALA A 78 -29.40 0.06 17.49
C ALA A 78 -29.27 0.90 16.21
N SER A 79 -28.36 1.88 16.18
CA SER A 79 -28.19 2.81 15.06
C SER A 79 -26.85 2.66 14.32
N ILE A 80 -25.98 1.72 14.70
CA ILE A 80 -24.68 1.58 14.05
C ILE A 80 -24.82 1.27 12.56
N TYR A 81 -25.82 0.45 12.21
CA TYR A 81 -26.11 0.07 10.84
C TYR A 81 -26.66 1.20 9.98
N ASP A 82 -26.96 2.35 10.58
CA ASP A 82 -27.27 3.57 9.85
C ASP A 82 -26.02 4.21 9.23
N TYR A 83 -24.83 3.80 9.65
CA TYR A 83 -23.56 4.41 9.25
C TYR A 83 -22.59 3.44 8.56
N ILE A 84 -22.70 2.14 8.85
CA ILE A 84 -21.86 1.08 8.29
C ILE A 84 -22.72 -0.13 7.91
N ALA A 85 -22.36 -0.85 6.85
CA ALA A 85 -23.13 -2.02 6.46
C ALA A 85 -22.83 -3.24 7.34
N ASN A 86 -21.56 -3.48 7.65
CA ASN A 86 -21.10 -4.61 8.46
C ASN A 86 -19.61 -4.42 8.87
N LYS A 87 -19.05 -5.39 9.62
CA LYS A 87 -17.65 -5.33 10.07
C LYS A 87 -16.63 -5.31 8.90
N ASN A 88 -16.93 -5.94 7.77
CA ASN A 88 -16.05 -5.90 6.60
C ASN A 88 -16.07 -4.51 5.94
N ASP A 89 -17.23 -3.83 5.91
CA ASP A 89 -17.31 -2.44 5.41
C ASP A 89 -16.40 -1.50 6.22
N ILE A 90 -16.35 -1.67 7.54
CA ILE A 90 -15.41 -0.92 8.40
C ILE A 90 -13.96 -1.22 8.02
N LEU A 91 -13.62 -2.49 7.79
CA LEU A 91 -12.26 -2.87 7.37
C LEU A 91 -11.89 -2.27 6.02
N ARG A 92 -12.80 -2.27 5.04
CA ARG A 92 -12.56 -1.66 3.72
C ARG A 92 -12.26 -0.17 3.84
N ARG A 93 -13.07 0.55 4.61
CA ARG A 93 -12.87 1.97 4.92
C ARG A 93 -11.49 2.22 5.53
N LEU A 94 -11.11 1.44 6.55
CA LEU A 94 -9.81 1.57 7.20
C LEU A 94 -8.64 1.28 6.25
N LEU A 95 -8.74 0.24 5.41
CA LEU A 95 -7.69 -0.06 4.43
C LEU A 95 -7.59 1.03 3.36
N ASN A 96 -8.71 1.57 2.88
CA ASN A 96 -8.71 2.72 1.97
C ASN A 96 -8.02 3.94 2.62
N GLN A 97 -8.38 4.25 3.88
CA GLN A 97 -7.88 5.41 4.63
C GLN A 97 -6.43 5.31 5.09
N LEU A 98 -5.89 4.11 5.32
CA LEU A 98 -4.60 3.94 6.00
C LEU A 98 -3.55 3.26 5.11
N TRP A 99 -3.95 2.29 4.29
CA TRP A 99 -3.04 1.51 3.46
C TRP A 99 -3.01 2.07 2.02
N PHE A 100 -4.19 2.33 1.45
CA PHE A 100 -4.33 2.87 0.10
C PHE A 100 -4.31 4.40 0.00
N ARG A 101 -3.90 5.09 1.09
CA ARG A 101 -3.65 6.53 1.13
C ARG A 101 -2.97 7.05 -0.14
N GLU A 102 -3.63 8.02 -0.75
CA GLU A 102 -3.20 8.68 -2.00
C GLU A 102 -2.25 9.85 -1.73
N ASP A 103 -2.27 10.41 -0.52
CA ASP A 103 -1.43 11.52 -0.10
C ASP A 103 -0.01 11.09 0.30
N VAL A 104 0.30 9.79 0.19
CA VAL A 104 1.62 9.22 0.42
C VAL A 104 2.10 8.57 -0.87
N SER A 105 3.25 9.02 -1.36
CA SER A 105 3.76 8.58 -2.66
C SER A 105 4.22 7.12 -2.61
N THR A 106 3.90 6.35 -3.65
CA THR A 106 4.50 5.02 -3.83
C THR A 106 5.91 5.16 -4.40
N LEU A 107 6.75 4.15 -4.19
CA LEU A 107 8.12 4.16 -4.73
C LEU A 107 8.20 4.39 -6.26
N PRO A 108 7.36 3.79 -7.11
CA PRO A 108 7.34 4.12 -8.54
C PRO A 108 7.17 5.61 -8.82
N ILE A 109 6.28 6.29 -8.09
CA ILE A 109 6.05 7.74 -8.24
C ILE A 109 7.26 8.54 -7.80
N ILE A 110 7.92 8.14 -6.70
CA ILE A 110 9.15 8.79 -6.23
C ILE A 110 10.27 8.65 -7.28
N LEU A 111 10.37 7.48 -7.93
CA LEU A 111 11.36 7.21 -8.97
C LEU A 111 11.09 7.91 -10.31
N LEU A 112 9.99 8.64 -10.46
CA LEU A 112 9.81 9.53 -11.61
C LEU A 112 10.78 10.72 -11.59
N ASP A 113 11.26 11.11 -10.40
CA ASP A 113 12.31 12.13 -10.30
C ASP A 113 13.69 11.51 -10.54
N GLU A 114 14.15 11.58 -11.78
CA GLU A 114 15.45 11.05 -12.23
C GLU A 114 16.65 11.66 -11.49
N ASN A 115 16.49 12.81 -10.83
CA ASN A 115 17.57 13.45 -10.08
C ASN A 115 17.78 12.82 -8.69
N LEU A 116 16.79 12.09 -8.16
CA LEU A 116 16.94 11.38 -6.89
C LEU A 116 17.82 10.14 -7.09
N SER A 117 18.81 9.99 -6.20
CA SER A 117 19.53 8.73 -6.05
C SER A 117 18.57 7.62 -5.60
N LEU A 118 18.95 6.36 -5.84
CA LEU A 118 18.14 5.23 -5.35
C LEU A 118 18.05 5.27 -3.82
N GLU A 119 19.15 5.59 -3.14
CA GLU A 119 19.23 5.75 -1.70
C GLU A 119 18.22 6.79 -1.18
N ASP A 120 18.19 7.98 -1.77
CA ASP A 120 17.28 9.05 -1.36
C ASP A 120 15.81 8.69 -1.65
N ALA A 121 15.56 8.03 -2.79
CA ALA A 121 14.22 7.56 -3.16
C ALA A 121 13.69 6.50 -2.17
N PHE A 122 14.52 5.52 -1.81
CA PHE A 122 14.18 4.52 -0.80
C PHE A 122 14.00 5.14 0.58
N GLU A 123 14.88 6.07 0.96
CA GLU A 123 14.78 6.75 2.25
C GLU A 123 13.48 7.52 2.38
N LYS A 124 13.12 8.30 1.35
CA LYS A 124 11.83 9.00 1.30
C LYS A 124 10.66 8.01 1.40
N TYR A 125 10.67 6.97 0.59
CA TYR A 125 9.61 5.96 0.56
C TYR A 125 9.42 5.26 1.91
N PHE A 126 10.50 4.80 2.53
CA PHE A 126 10.46 4.14 3.83
C PHE A 126 10.03 5.09 4.95
N ARG A 127 10.54 6.32 4.97
CA ARG A 127 10.17 7.33 5.96
C ARG A 127 8.68 7.64 5.92
N GLU A 128 8.13 7.89 4.73
CA GLU A 128 6.70 8.15 4.57
C GLU A 128 5.86 6.91 4.92
N SER A 129 6.29 5.72 4.49
CA SER A 129 5.54 4.48 4.77
C SER A 129 5.51 4.14 6.27
N TRP A 130 6.64 4.24 6.95
CA TRP A 130 6.76 3.89 8.38
C TRP A 130 6.09 4.89 9.31
N SER A 131 5.94 6.14 8.88
CA SER A 131 5.26 7.18 9.66
C SER A 131 3.77 7.28 9.33
N MET A 132 3.40 7.35 8.05
CA MET A 132 2.03 7.66 7.61
C MET A 132 1.16 6.43 7.37
N LYS A 133 1.75 5.28 6.99
CA LYS A 133 1.03 4.04 6.67
C LYS A 133 1.22 2.93 7.70
N ARG A 134 1.81 3.23 8.87
CA ARG A 134 2.16 2.23 9.88
C ARG A 134 0.99 1.34 10.28
N ASP A 135 -0.11 1.96 10.72
CA ASP A 135 -1.29 1.23 11.18
C ASP A 135 -1.99 0.52 10.02
N GLY A 136 -1.99 1.11 8.83
CA GLY A 136 -2.45 0.45 7.60
C GLY A 136 -1.66 -0.83 7.31
N THR A 137 -0.34 -0.79 7.51
CA THR A 137 0.57 -1.94 7.34
C THR A 137 0.21 -3.05 8.30
N LEU A 138 0.16 -2.72 9.60
CA LEU A 138 -0.17 -3.69 10.63
C LEU A 138 -1.56 -4.29 10.42
N LEU A 139 -2.52 -3.46 10.03
CA LEU A 139 -3.89 -3.88 9.77
C LEU A 139 -3.95 -4.83 8.56
N ALA A 140 -3.35 -4.47 7.43
CA ALA A 140 -3.35 -5.30 6.23
C ALA A 140 -2.79 -6.70 6.52
N TYR A 141 -1.61 -6.78 7.13
CA TYR A 141 -0.96 -8.07 7.44
C TYR A 141 -1.77 -8.94 8.42
N ARG A 142 -2.55 -8.34 9.31
CA ARG A 142 -3.39 -9.09 10.27
C ARG A 142 -4.76 -9.47 9.73
N CYS A 143 -5.27 -8.75 8.73
CA CYS A 143 -6.65 -8.88 8.28
C CYS A 143 -6.81 -9.61 6.95
N VAL A 144 -5.77 -9.67 6.10
CA VAL A 144 -5.84 -10.33 4.77
C VAL A 144 -6.43 -11.76 4.83
N PRO A 145 -6.09 -12.63 5.80
CA PRO A 145 -6.70 -13.97 5.90
C PRO A 145 -8.22 -13.95 6.12
N HIS A 146 -8.76 -12.87 6.68
CA HIS A 146 -10.17 -12.71 7.04
C HIS A 146 -10.98 -11.87 6.05
N MET A 147 -10.33 -11.28 5.04
CA MET A 147 -11.00 -10.48 4.02
C MET A 147 -11.94 -11.34 3.15
N GLN A 148 -12.89 -10.69 2.48
CA GLN A 148 -13.69 -11.37 1.47
C GLN A 148 -12.87 -11.67 0.22
N ALA A 149 -13.29 -12.65 -0.58
CA ALA A 149 -12.55 -13.05 -1.78
C ALA A 149 -12.49 -11.94 -2.84
N GLU A 150 -13.50 -11.07 -2.92
CA GLU A 150 -13.49 -9.87 -3.76
C GLU A 150 -12.46 -8.84 -3.26
N ASP A 151 -12.47 -8.55 -1.96
CA ASP A 151 -11.56 -7.56 -1.36
C ASP A 151 -10.10 -8.00 -1.48
N ARG A 152 -9.80 -9.30 -1.26
CA ARG A 152 -8.45 -9.86 -1.49
C ARG A 152 -8.02 -9.74 -2.95
N ARG A 153 -8.92 -10.00 -3.91
CA ARG A 153 -8.61 -9.87 -5.34
C ARG A 153 -8.29 -8.43 -5.71
N ALA A 154 -9.07 -7.46 -5.21
CA ALA A 154 -8.82 -6.05 -5.44
C ALA A 154 -7.47 -5.61 -4.84
N LEU A 155 -7.17 -6.02 -3.61
CA LEU A 155 -5.89 -5.75 -2.97
C LEU A 155 -4.72 -6.33 -3.77
N HIS A 156 -4.78 -7.61 -4.15
CA HIS A 156 -3.73 -8.24 -4.95
C HIS A 156 -3.55 -7.56 -6.32
N ALA A 157 -4.65 -7.17 -6.98
CA ALA A 157 -4.56 -6.48 -8.26
C ALA A 157 -3.84 -5.14 -8.15
N ARG A 158 -4.10 -4.38 -7.09
CA ARG A 158 -3.41 -3.11 -6.81
C ARG A 158 -1.94 -3.30 -6.46
N GLU A 159 -1.63 -4.21 -5.55
CA GLU A 159 -0.23 -4.52 -5.17
C GLU A 159 0.57 -5.00 -6.39
N PHE A 160 -0.03 -5.85 -7.23
CA PHE A 160 0.57 -6.28 -8.50
C PHE A 160 0.83 -5.11 -9.45
N ALA A 161 -0.11 -4.16 -9.56
CA ALA A 161 0.06 -2.98 -10.40
C ALA A 161 1.20 -2.07 -9.90
N VAL A 162 1.30 -1.85 -8.58
CA VAL A 162 2.41 -1.10 -7.96
C VAL A 162 3.75 -1.78 -8.20
N MET A 163 3.81 -3.11 -8.03
CA MET A 163 5.01 -3.90 -8.28
C MET A 163 5.46 -3.79 -9.73
N LYS A 164 4.54 -3.91 -10.70
CA LYS A 164 4.86 -3.81 -12.12
C LYS A 164 5.34 -2.43 -12.52
N ASP A 165 4.68 -1.38 -12.04
CA ASP A 165 5.10 0.00 -12.24
C ASP A 165 6.51 0.22 -11.65
N LEU A 166 6.80 -0.33 -10.47
CA LEU A 166 8.14 -0.24 -9.87
C LEU A 166 9.20 -0.91 -10.75
N ALA A 167 8.94 -2.11 -11.26
CA ALA A 167 9.86 -2.80 -12.15
C ALA A 167 10.11 -1.99 -13.43
N ASP A 168 9.06 -1.41 -14.03
CA ASP A 168 9.14 -0.57 -15.22
C ASP A 168 9.95 0.72 -14.95
N GLN A 169 9.84 1.32 -13.76
CA GLN A 169 10.64 2.49 -13.36
C GLN A 169 12.09 2.16 -13.01
N LEU A 170 12.37 0.95 -12.51
CA LEU A 170 13.73 0.51 -12.19
C LEU A 170 14.55 0.17 -13.45
N ALA A 171 13.91 -0.37 -14.49
CA ALA A 171 14.59 -0.74 -15.74
C ALA A 171 15.45 0.40 -16.35
N PRO A 172 14.94 1.62 -16.60
CA PRO A 172 15.75 2.71 -17.13
C PRO A 172 16.82 3.19 -16.15
N ARG A 173 16.58 3.12 -14.84
CA ARG A 173 17.56 3.49 -13.80
C ARG A 173 18.77 2.55 -13.79
N LEU A 174 18.57 1.31 -14.20
CA LEU A 174 19.60 0.26 -14.21
C LEU A 174 20.21 0.02 -15.60
N GLY A 175 19.66 0.65 -16.65
CA GLY A 175 20.04 0.36 -18.03
C GLY A 175 19.71 -1.08 -18.45
N THR A 176 18.67 -1.67 -17.86
CA THR A 176 18.20 -3.04 -18.16
C THR A 176 16.89 -3.02 -18.95
N HIS A 177 16.48 -4.18 -19.47
CA HIS A 177 15.18 -4.34 -20.12
C HIS A 177 14.06 -4.59 -19.10
N SER A 178 12.85 -4.10 -19.41
CA SER A 178 11.67 -4.23 -18.54
C SER A 178 11.06 -5.63 -18.51
N ASP A 179 11.52 -6.55 -19.35
CA ASP A 179 11.11 -7.96 -19.36
C ASP A 179 11.97 -8.84 -18.43
N ASP A 180 12.99 -8.27 -17.79
CA ASP A 180 13.80 -8.97 -16.80
C ASP A 180 12.98 -9.33 -15.55
N GLN A 181 12.69 -10.63 -15.39
CA GLN A 181 11.92 -11.16 -14.25
C GLN A 181 12.58 -10.88 -12.90
N ARG A 182 13.89 -10.60 -12.85
CA ARG A 182 14.58 -10.21 -11.62
C ARG A 182 14.07 -8.85 -11.10
N LEU A 183 13.65 -7.95 -12.00
CA LEU A 183 13.07 -6.66 -11.62
C LEU A 183 11.74 -6.85 -10.89
N ASP A 184 10.90 -7.79 -11.32
CA ASP A 184 9.64 -8.10 -10.63
C ASP A 184 9.89 -8.59 -9.21
N ILE A 185 10.85 -9.50 -9.04
CA ILE A 185 11.21 -10.08 -7.73
C ILE A 185 11.78 -9.00 -6.81
N VAL A 186 12.70 -8.17 -7.32
CA VAL A 186 13.29 -7.08 -6.53
C VAL A 186 12.27 -6.00 -6.23
N ALA A 187 11.41 -5.63 -7.17
CA ALA A 187 10.31 -4.69 -6.93
C ALA A 187 9.39 -5.18 -5.81
N ASN A 188 8.98 -6.45 -5.84
CA ASN A 188 8.20 -7.05 -4.78
C ASN A 188 8.93 -7.00 -3.42
N LEU A 189 10.23 -7.30 -3.40
CA LEU A 189 11.04 -7.19 -2.18
C LEU A 189 11.11 -5.74 -1.67
N MET A 190 11.27 -4.75 -2.55
CA MET A 190 11.33 -3.33 -2.18
C MET A 190 10.02 -2.83 -1.56
N VAL A 191 8.89 -3.24 -2.14
CA VAL A 191 7.57 -2.97 -1.54
C VAL A 191 7.45 -3.66 -0.18
N PHE A 192 7.88 -4.92 -0.06
CA PHE A 192 7.88 -5.65 1.22
C PHE A 192 8.74 -4.98 2.29
N LEU A 193 9.91 -4.41 1.93
CA LEU A 193 10.79 -3.71 2.88
C LEU A 193 10.13 -2.49 3.52
N SER A 194 9.11 -1.89 2.89
CA SER A 194 8.31 -0.84 3.53
C SER A 194 7.59 -1.31 4.81
N ALA A 195 7.38 -2.62 4.98
CA ALA A 195 6.81 -3.19 6.19
C ALA A 195 7.84 -3.41 7.32
N PHE A 196 9.14 -3.23 7.06
CA PHE A 196 10.19 -3.46 8.06
C PHE A 196 9.96 -2.64 9.34
N GLY A 197 9.85 -1.32 9.23
CA GLY A 197 9.63 -0.45 10.39
C GLY A 197 8.39 -0.85 11.20
N PRO A 198 7.18 -0.84 10.60
CA PRO A 198 5.94 -1.21 11.28
C PRO A 198 5.99 -2.57 11.97
N MET A 199 6.67 -3.57 11.39
CA MET A 199 6.66 -4.94 11.91
C MET A 199 7.83 -5.30 12.83
N ARG A 200 8.98 -4.60 12.75
CA ARG A 200 10.25 -5.07 13.33
C ARG A 200 11.00 -4.03 14.16
N ASP A 201 10.57 -2.76 14.15
CA ASP A 201 11.29 -1.70 14.87
C ASP A 201 11.40 -1.89 16.39
N TRP A 202 10.56 -2.74 16.98
CA TRP A 202 10.64 -3.12 18.39
C TRP A 202 11.99 -3.71 18.82
N LEU A 203 12.78 -4.25 17.87
CA LEU A 203 14.13 -4.75 18.10
C LEU A 203 15.21 -3.65 18.09
N ILE A 204 14.89 -2.44 17.64
CA ILE A 204 15.85 -1.37 17.33
C ILE A 204 15.38 0.01 17.82
N ARG A 205 14.47 0.05 18.81
CA ARG A 205 13.85 1.31 19.29
C ARG A 205 14.83 2.33 19.85
N ASP A 206 15.99 1.87 20.33
CA ASP A 206 17.02 2.74 20.90
C ASP A 206 17.98 3.30 19.83
N ILE A 207 17.80 2.91 18.57
CA ILE A 207 18.61 3.39 17.44
C ILE A 207 17.90 4.60 16.81
N PRO A 208 18.60 5.71 16.53
CA PRO A 208 18.01 6.86 15.84
C PRO A 208 17.41 6.47 14.47
N ASP A 209 16.18 6.92 14.19
CA ASP A 209 15.45 6.63 12.95
C ASP A 209 16.27 6.89 11.69
N GLU A 210 17.06 7.96 11.68
CA GLU A 210 17.92 8.34 10.55
C GLU A 210 19.00 7.28 10.25
N VAL A 211 19.56 6.66 11.29
CA VAL A 211 20.54 5.58 11.13
C VAL A 211 19.86 4.35 10.53
N ILE A 212 18.67 4.01 10.99
CA ILE A 212 17.88 2.87 10.50
C ILE A 212 17.52 3.09 9.02
N LEU A 213 16.94 4.25 8.70
CA LEU A 213 16.50 4.61 7.36
C LEU A 213 17.67 4.57 6.37
N ARG A 214 18.77 5.28 6.64
CA ARG A 214 19.95 5.30 5.75
C ARG A 214 20.53 3.91 5.53
N THR A 215 20.62 3.11 6.59
CA THR A 215 21.19 1.75 6.51
C THR A 215 20.34 0.85 5.60
N ILE A 216 19.02 0.87 5.80
CA ILE A 216 18.09 0.03 5.01
C ILE A 216 18.00 0.52 3.57
N SER A 217 17.96 1.84 3.36
CA SER A 217 17.95 2.44 2.01
C SER A 217 19.24 2.13 1.24
N ALA A 218 20.41 2.22 1.87
CA ALA A 218 21.67 1.86 1.24
C ALA A 218 21.70 0.37 0.84
N GLY A 219 21.21 -0.52 1.72
CA GLY A 219 21.09 -1.95 1.42
C GLY A 219 20.12 -2.23 0.27
N ALA A 220 18.96 -1.59 0.27
CA ALA A 220 17.97 -1.66 -0.81
C ALA A 220 18.56 -1.21 -2.16
N ALA A 221 19.19 -0.03 -2.18
CA ALA A 221 19.84 0.52 -3.37
C ALA A 221 20.99 -0.36 -3.89
N ALA A 222 21.79 -0.95 -3.00
CA ALA A 222 22.85 -1.88 -3.37
C ALA A 222 22.30 -3.16 -4.02
N MET A 223 21.25 -3.76 -3.43
CA MET A 223 20.60 -4.94 -4.01
C MET A 223 20.06 -4.66 -5.42
N VAL A 224 19.41 -3.50 -5.60
CA VAL A 224 18.84 -3.09 -6.89
C VAL A 224 19.94 -2.87 -7.93
N ARG A 225 21.03 -2.17 -7.58
CA ARG A 225 22.17 -1.96 -8.49
C ARG A 225 22.85 -3.26 -8.92
N SER A 226 22.92 -4.25 -8.04
CA SER A 226 23.58 -5.52 -8.35
C SER A 226 22.96 -6.27 -9.55
N LEU A 227 21.71 -5.96 -9.91
CA LEU A 227 21.06 -6.51 -11.10
C LEU A 227 21.67 -5.99 -12.41
N ALA A 228 22.13 -4.74 -12.44
CA ALA A 228 22.78 -4.16 -13.62
C ALA A 228 24.11 -4.86 -13.90
N ASP A 229 24.91 -5.10 -12.87
CA ASP A 229 26.24 -5.71 -12.96
C ASP A 229 26.20 -7.15 -13.51
N GLN A 230 25.12 -7.89 -13.22
CA GLN A 230 24.94 -9.28 -13.67
C GLN A 230 24.43 -9.40 -15.11
N THR A 231 24.07 -8.30 -15.77
CA THR A 231 23.54 -8.31 -17.15
C THR A 231 24.65 -8.18 -18.20
N GLN A 232 25.88 -7.89 -17.75
CA GLN A 232 27.08 -7.77 -18.61
C GLN A 232 27.91 -9.06 -18.71
N THR A 233 27.43 -10.17 -18.13
CA THR A 233 28.12 -11.49 -18.16
C THR A 233 27.34 -12.49 -18.98
#